data_AF-A0A929M8G2-F1
#
_entry.id   AF-A0A929M8G2-F1
#
_cell.length_a   1.000
_cell.length_b   1.000
_cell.length_c   1.000
_cell.angle_alpha   90.00
_cell.angle_beta   90.00
_cell.angle_gamma   90.00
#
_symmetry.space_group_name_H-M   'P 1'
#
loop_
_entity.id
_entity.type
_entity.pdbx_description
1 polymer ?
#
loop_
_entity_poly.entity_id
_entity_poly.type
_entity_poly.pdbx_seq_one_letter_code
_entity_poly.pdbx_strand_id
1 'polypeptide(L)'
;PMDYILYASFISRLKLAKLSGFPSVYKKIPFRDYALHGSLDVKNFIKKDQPFTGKISSRKSSRVPDEVVARVLLRAYDILVRKNTKFALYDKEIKNFLLANANGEMKSIRDIDAALNSKSVMNELYKDYKIALQIARIIILQDSRYTNESAVKNLNFGYLLYAPNLFELYVERLIRSVLGEFGGKFSLETQYKIPGLDLRPDFAIKDEEGKILAVLDAKYRHFYNAYIGETDCKNLLQIKQYVEEAGSNTGILIYAKSNIFNEPKNIRHSSENKIFILSVLTNDNKTSADEFKKYLKKILETIKEKR
;
A
#
# COMPACT_ATOMS: atom_id res chain seq x y z
N PRO A 1 -20.66 -0.61 5.96
CA PRO A 1 -20.30 -0.08 4.62
C PRO A 1 -19.18 0.97 4.66
N MET A 2 -19.33 2.04 5.45
CA MET A 2 -18.32 3.11 5.56
C MET A 2 -16.99 2.65 6.16
N ASP A 3 -17.00 1.80 7.19
CA ASP A 3 -15.76 1.30 7.81
C ASP A 3 -14.90 0.49 6.83
N TYR A 4 -15.52 -0.22 5.86
CA TYR A 4 -14.79 -0.93 4.81
C TYR A 4 -14.12 0.02 3.82
N ILE A 5 -14.78 1.12 3.47
CA ILE A 5 -14.24 2.14 2.55
C ILE A 5 -13.08 2.87 3.22
N LEU A 6 -13.25 3.28 4.48
CA LEU A 6 -12.21 3.90 5.28
C LEU A 6 -11.02 2.96 5.46
N TYR A 7 -11.29 1.70 5.81
CA TYR A 7 -10.25 0.68 5.93
C TYR A 7 -9.46 0.52 4.62
N ALA A 8 -10.16 0.28 3.51
CA ALA A 8 -9.51 0.08 2.22
C ALA A 8 -8.69 1.33 1.81
N SER A 9 -9.25 2.53 1.98
CA SER A 9 -8.52 3.76 1.60
C SER A 9 -7.30 4.00 2.48
N PHE A 10 -7.44 3.77 3.79
CA PHE A 10 -6.35 3.90 4.73
C PHE A 10 -5.21 2.91 4.42
N ILE A 11 -5.54 1.63 4.24
CA ILE A 11 -4.56 0.58 3.95
C ILE A 11 -3.90 0.81 2.58
N SER A 12 -4.66 1.18 1.55
CA SER A 12 -4.11 1.45 0.22
C SER A 12 -3.06 2.56 0.30
N ARG A 13 -3.39 3.66 0.99
CA ARG A 13 -2.46 4.80 1.14
C ARG A 13 -1.24 4.41 1.96
N LEU A 14 -1.38 3.59 3.00
CA LEU A 14 -0.23 3.09 3.75
C LEU A 14 0.66 2.15 2.94
N LYS A 15 0.10 1.30 2.07
CA LYS A 15 0.88 0.44 1.17
C LYS A 15 1.74 1.28 0.23
N LEU A 16 1.19 2.33 -0.37
CA LEU A 16 1.96 3.28 -1.18
C LEU A 16 3.00 4.04 -0.35
N ALA A 17 2.60 4.57 0.80
CA ALA A 17 3.48 5.34 1.68
C ALA A 17 4.70 4.53 2.14
N LYS A 18 4.51 3.24 2.44
CA LYS A 18 5.58 2.31 2.84
C LYS A 18 6.70 2.22 1.79
N LEU A 19 6.43 2.46 0.51
CA LEU A 19 7.42 2.40 -0.58
C LEU A 19 8.50 3.47 -0.44
N SER A 20 8.18 4.63 0.14
CA SER A 20 9.13 5.71 0.42
C SER A 20 9.93 5.50 1.71
N GLY A 21 9.76 4.37 2.40
CA GLY A 21 10.22 4.17 3.77
C GLY A 21 9.42 4.98 4.79
N PHE A 22 9.75 4.87 6.08
CA PHE A 22 9.01 5.58 7.13
C PHE A 22 9.55 7.03 7.32
N PRO A 23 8.68 8.04 7.51
CA PRO A 23 9.10 9.40 7.79
C PRO A 23 9.95 9.42 9.04
N SER A 24 11.06 10.15 9.00
CA SER A 24 12.01 10.17 10.11
C SER A 24 12.51 11.57 10.39
N VAL A 25 12.86 11.76 11.66
CA VAL A 25 13.31 13.01 12.24
C VAL A 25 14.69 12.80 12.85
N TYR A 26 15.49 13.86 12.88
CA TYR A 26 16.74 13.84 13.62
C TYR A 26 16.46 14.01 15.10
N LYS A 27 16.85 13.02 15.91
CA LYS A 27 16.88 13.12 17.37
C LYS A 27 18.33 13.07 17.85
N LYS A 28 18.67 13.93 18.81
CA LYS A 28 19.94 13.87 19.53
C LYS A 28 19.83 12.79 20.61
N ILE A 29 20.44 11.64 20.39
CA ILE A 29 20.46 10.52 21.33
C ILE A 29 21.61 10.74 22.31
N PRO A 30 21.35 10.78 23.63
CA PRO A 30 22.39 10.86 24.63
C PRO A 30 23.07 9.50 24.83
N PHE A 31 24.39 9.52 25.00
CA PHE A 31 25.22 8.37 25.35
C PHE A 31 26.04 8.71 26.59
N ARG A 32 26.35 7.70 27.41
CA ARG A 32 27.33 7.80 28.49
C ARG A 32 28.15 6.53 28.50
N ASP A 33 29.24 6.55 27.75
CA ASP A 33 30.06 5.38 27.49
C ASP A 33 31.55 5.76 27.49
N TYR A 34 32.45 4.79 27.42
CA TYR A 34 33.89 5.03 27.32
C TYR A 34 34.30 5.63 25.97
N ALA A 35 33.44 5.50 24.95
CA ALA A 35 33.62 6.10 23.63
C ALA A 35 32.80 7.38 23.45
N LEU A 36 33.37 8.34 22.70
CA LEU A 36 32.67 9.55 22.31
C LEU A 36 31.73 9.27 21.13
N HIS A 37 30.42 9.45 21.31
CA HIS A 37 29.44 9.33 20.25
C HIS A 37 28.98 10.70 19.77
N GLY A 38 29.49 11.13 18.60
CA GLY A 38 29.15 12.42 18.02
C GLY A 38 29.79 13.58 18.79
N SER A 39 28.96 14.49 19.32
CA SER A 39 29.43 15.69 20.04
C SER A 39 29.40 15.48 21.55
N LEU A 40 30.33 16.10 22.29
CA LEU A 40 30.34 16.09 23.75
C LEU A 40 29.09 16.78 24.33
N ASP A 41 28.44 16.15 25.31
CA ASP A 41 27.38 16.80 26.09
C ASP A 41 28.01 17.51 27.29
N VAL A 42 28.53 18.71 27.04
CA VAL A 42 29.28 19.51 28.04
C VAL A 42 28.52 19.63 29.37
N LYS A 43 27.20 19.84 29.31
CA LYS A 43 26.36 19.98 30.50
C LYS A 43 26.36 18.70 31.35
N ASN A 44 26.17 17.54 30.73
CA ASN A 44 26.15 16.27 31.46
C ASN A 44 27.55 15.80 31.83
N PHE A 45 28.56 16.08 31.00
CA PHE A 45 29.95 15.76 31.28
C PHE A 45 30.43 16.44 32.58
N ILE A 46 30.22 17.76 32.71
CA ILE A 46 30.58 18.50 33.92
C ILE A 46 29.83 17.98 35.15
N LYS A 47 28.54 17.64 35.00
CA LYS A 47 27.69 17.24 36.13
C LYS A 47 27.87 15.80 36.60
N LYS A 48 28.25 14.89 35.71
CA LYS A 48 28.15 13.43 35.94
C LYS A 48 29.44 12.68 35.72
N ASP A 49 30.39 13.26 35.00
CA ASP A 49 31.63 12.61 34.60
C ASP A 49 32.87 13.30 35.19
N GLN A 50 32.66 14.08 36.25
CA GLN A 50 33.69 14.73 37.07
C GLN A 50 33.61 14.21 38.51
N PRO A 51 34.72 13.77 39.13
CA PRO A 51 36.03 13.55 38.51
C PRO A 51 35.96 12.46 37.43
N PHE A 52 36.84 12.54 36.44
CA PHE A 52 36.78 11.68 35.26
C PHE A 52 37.09 10.23 35.61
N THR A 53 36.13 9.35 35.34
CA THR A 53 36.20 7.90 35.62
C THR A 53 36.24 7.05 34.33
N GLY A 54 36.54 7.68 33.19
CA GLY A 54 36.63 7.01 31.88
C GLY A 54 35.36 7.10 31.03
N LYS A 55 34.17 7.31 31.63
CA LYS A 55 32.91 7.48 30.87
C LYS A 55 32.70 8.94 30.44
N ILE A 56 32.18 9.12 29.23
CA ILE A 56 31.96 10.43 28.60
C ILE A 56 30.49 10.55 28.19
N SER A 57 29.82 11.57 28.73
CA SER A 57 28.50 11.97 28.26
C SER A 57 28.60 12.66 26.90
N SER A 58 27.98 12.08 25.89
CA SER A 58 27.98 12.57 24.51
C SER A 58 26.59 12.52 23.88
N ARG A 59 26.42 13.16 22.72
CA ARG A 59 25.19 13.19 21.95
C ARG A 59 25.49 12.95 20.47
N LYS A 60 24.84 11.96 19.90
CA LYS A 60 24.86 11.71 18.46
C LYS A 60 23.51 12.07 17.86
N SER A 61 23.52 12.84 16.77
CA SER A 61 22.33 13.03 15.96
C SER A 61 22.08 11.77 15.13
N SER A 62 20.93 11.16 15.32
CA SER A 62 20.53 9.96 14.58
C SER A 62 19.17 10.20 13.93
N ARG A 63 19.03 9.71 12.69
CA ARG A 63 17.75 9.70 11.99
C ARG A 63 16.92 8.53 12.55
N VAL A 64 15.80 8.86 13.18
CA VAL A 64 14.90 7.89 13.80
C VAL A 64 13.48 8.07 13.27
N PRO A 65 12.66 7.01 13.24
CA PRO A 65 11.26 7.12 12.84
C PRO A 65 10.52 8.23 13.59
N ASP A 66 9.62 8.92 12.89
CA ASP A 66 8.72 9.87 13.51
C ASP A 66 7.63 9.11 14.28
N GLU A 67 7.92 8.84 15.56
CA GLU A 67 7.04 8.06 16.41
C GLU A 67 5.64 8.68 16.56
N VAL A 68 5.48 10.01 16.47
CA VAL A 68 4.16 10.65 16.59
C VAL A 68 3.29 10.24 15.41
N VAL A 69 3.86 10.28 14.19
CA VAL A 69 3.21 9.81 12.96
C VAL A 69 2.87 8.32 13.09
N ALA A 70 3.81 7.49 13.53
CA ALA A 70 3.59 6.05 13.69
C ALA A 70 2.44 5.73 14.64
N ARG A 71 2.40 6.40 15.81
CA ARG A 71 1.36 6.19 16.82
C ARG A 71 -0.04 6.58 16.35
N VAL A 72 -0.17 7.70 15.62
CA VAL A 72 -1.47 8.12 15.06
C VAL A 72 -1.97 7.11 14.02
N LEU A 73 -1.10 6.66 13.13
CA LEU A 73 -1.45 5.66 12.11
C LEU A 73 -1.81 4.30 12.74
N LEU A 74 -1.03 3.85 13.73
CA LEU A 74 -1.32 2.63 14.48
C LEU A 74 -2.67 2.74 15.22
N ARG A 75 -2.95 3.87 15.85
CA ARG A 75 -4.23 4.09 16.54
C ARG A 75 -5.42 4.00 15.59
N ALA A 76 -5.33 4.58 14.39
CA ALA A 76 -6.36 4.46 13.37
C ALA A 76 -6.55 3.01 12.90
N TYR A 77 -5.45 2.27 12.68
CA TYR A 77 -5.50 0.85 12.36
C TYR A 77 -6.25 0.04 13.43
N ASP A 78 -5.90 0.23 14.71
CA ASP A 78 -6.50 -0.49 15.83
C ASP A 78 -8.00 -0.17 15.98
N ILE A 79 -8.41 1.08 15.73
CA ILE A 79 -9.83 1.46 15.71
C ILE A 79 -10.59 0.70 14.63
N LEU A 80 -10.06 0.65 13.41
CA LEU A 80 -10.69 -0.08 12.30
C LEU A 80 -10.79 -1.59 12.61
N VAL A 81 -9.71 -2.19 13.11
CA VAL A 81 -9.71 -3.62 13.49
C VAL A 81 -10.69 -3.92 14.61
N ARG A 82 -10.82 -3.03 15.61
CA ARG A 82 -11.81 -3.20 16.68
C ARG A 82 -13.24 -3.12 16.15
N LYS A 83 -13.52 -2.21 15.20
CA LYS A 83 -14.83 -2.11 14.55
C LYS A 83 -15.15 -3.34 13.70
N ASN A 84 -14.14 -4.00 13.12
CA ASN A 84 -14.31 -5.24 12.38
C ASN A 84 -13.06 -6.12 12.46
N THR A 85 -13.11 -7.16 13.28
CA THR A 85 -11.96 -8.03 13.59
C THR A 85 -11.41 -8.76 12.37
N LYS A 86 -12.21 -8.96 11.30
CA LYS A 86 -11.75 -9.55 10.03
C LYS A 86 -10.62 -8.74 9.38
N PHE A 87 -10.56 -7.43 9.65
CA PHE A 87 -9.50 -6.55 9.13
C PHE A 87 -8.09 -6.88 9.64
N ALA A 88 -7.96 -7.52 10.81
CA ALA A 88 -6.66 -7.97 11.31
C ALA A 88 -6.04 -9.07 10.44
N LEU A 89 -6.86 -9.80 9.68
CA LEU A 89 -6.43 -10.93 8.86
C LEU A 89 -5.85 -10.50 7.52
N TYR A 90 -6.29 -9.36 6.97
CA TYR A 90 -5.96 -8.98 5.60
C TYR A 90 -4.56 -8.35 5.44
N ASP A 91 -4.09 -7.56 6.41
CA ASP A 91 -2.89 -6.73 6.24
C ASP A 91 -1.97 -6.77 7.48
N LYS A 92 -1.58 -7.99 7.90
CA LYS A 92 -0.66 -8.19 9.04
C LYS A 92 0.68 -7.47 8.86
N GLU A 93 1.17 -7.39 7.64
CA GLU A 93 2.43 -6.69 7.33
C GLU A 93 2.36 -5.20 7.64
N ILE A 94 1.23 -4.55 7.37
CA ILE A 94 1.03 -3.13 7.67
C ILE A 94 1.02 -2.93 9.18
N LYS A 95 0.37 -3.81 9.93
CA LYS A 95 0.40 -3.77 11.40
C LYS A 95 1.84 -3.87 11.93
N ASN A 96 2.60 -4.87 11.48
CA ASN A 96 3.98 -5.07 11.92
C ASN A 96 4.87 -3.88 11.53
N PHE A 97 4.67 -3.32 10.34
CA PHE A 97 5.36 -2.12 9.89
C PHE A 97 5.07 -0.91 10.80
N LEU A 98 3.81 -0.68 11.19
CA LEU A 98 3.45 0.40 12.10
C LEU A 98 4.02 0.17 13.51
N LEU A 99 3.93 -1.07 14.03
CA LEU A 99 4.49 -1.44 15.34
C LEU A 99 6.00 -1.24 15.41
N ALA A 100 6.74 -1.61 14.36
CA ALA A 100 8.19 -1.44 14.31
C ALA A 100 8.64 0.03 14.38
N ASN A 101 7.76 0.97 14.03
CA ASN A 101 8.05 2.41 14.03
C ASN A 101 7.38 3.16 15.19
N ALA A 102 6.44 2.54 15.89
CA ALA A 102 5.69 3.15 16.98
C ALA A 102 6.31 2.79 18.34
N ASN A 103 6.79 3.81 19.06
CA ASN A 103 7.15 3.67 20.47
C ASN A 103 6.00 4.18 21.35
N GLY A 104 5.25 3.25 21.93
CA GLY A 104 4.12 3.53 22.84
C GLY A 104 2.81 3.88 22.12
N GLU A 105 1.84 4.41 22.87
CA GLU A 105 0.49 4.72 22.38
C GLU A 105 0.27 6.22 22.14
N MET A 106 -0.67 6.54 21.24
CA MET A 106 -1.10 7.91 20.98
C MET A 106 -1.64 8.53 22.28
N LYS A 107 -1.09 9.69 22.68
CA LYS A 107 -1.33 10.28 23.99
C LYS A 107 -2.57 11.15 24.03
N SER A 108 -2.85 11.88 22.94
CA SER A 108 -3.96 12.81 22.87
C SER A 108 -4.37 13.11 21.43
N ILE A 109 -5.56 13.69 21.22
CA ILE A 109 -6.01 14.16 19.91
C ILE A 109 -5.04 15.18 19.30
N ARG A 110 -4.30 15.95 20.11
CA ARG A 110 -3.28 16.91 19.63
C ARG A 110 -2.13 16.21 18.91
N ASP A 111 -1.91 14.92 19.16
CA ASP A 111 -0.91 14.13 18.43
C ASP A 111 -1.26 14.02 16.94
N ILE A 112 -2.56 14.07 16.58
CA ILE A 112 -3.00 14.08 15.18
C ILE A 112 -2.49 15.33 14.47
N ASP A 113 -2.71 16.50 15.06
CA ASP A 113 -2.27 17.78 14.48
C ASP A 113 -0.74 17.87 14.48
N ALA A 114 -0.07 17.34 15.52
CA ALA A 114 1.39 17.24 15.56
C ALA A 114 1.94 16.33 14.46
N ALA A 115 1.29 15.20 14.17
CA ALA A 115 1.68 14.30 13.08
C ALA A 115 1.47 14.95 11.70
N LEU A 116 0.31 15.57 11.47
CA LEU A 116 -0.02 16.24 10.20
C LEU A 116 0.91 17.40 9.87
N ASN A 117 1.36 18.12 10.90
CA ASN A 117 2.28 19.26 10.77
C ASN A 117 3.74 18.89 11.01
N SER A 118 4.07 17.60 11.13
CA SER A 118 5.45 17.18 11.33
C SER A 118 6.31 17.53 10.12
N LYS A 119 7.50 18.09 10.36
CA LYS A 119 8.48 18.39 9.31
C LYS A 119 8.84 17.15 8.49
N SER A 120 8.77 15.96 9.07
CA SER A 120 9.06 14.71 8.37
C SER A 120 8.05 14.41 7.27
N VAL A 121 6.78 14.76 7.47
CA VAL A 121 5.66 14.46 6.55
C VAL A 121 5.42 15.60 5.54
N MET A 122 5.92 16.81 5.84
CA MET A 122 5.84 17.96 4.93
C MET A 122 6.76 17.84 3.70
N ASN A 123 7.66 16.87 3.69
CA ASN A 123 8.47 16.55 2.52
C ASN A 123 7.62 15.80 1.47
N GLU A 124 7.70 16.24 0.20
CA GLU A 124 6.95 15.68 -0.94
C GLU A 124 7.13 14.16 -1.09
N LEU A 125 8.30 13.62 -0.73
CA LEU A 125 8.59 12.18 -0.70
C LEU A 125 7.59 11.38 0.14
N TYR A 126 7.01 12.02 1.18
CA TYR A 126 6.10 11.42 2.14
C TYR A 126 4.65 11.92 1.98
N LYS A 127 4.27 12.44 0.80
CA LYS A 127 2.90 12.91 0.53
C LYS A 127 1.82 11.86 0.83
N ASP A 128 2.09 10.59 0.56
CA ASP A 128 1.15 9.51 0.84
C ASP A 128 0.93 9.28 2.34
N TYR A 129 1.93 9.55 3.19
CA TYR A 129 1.73 9.58 4.65
C TYR A 129 0.83 10.72 5.08
N LYS A 130 0.92 11.89 4.43
CA LYS A 130 0.04 13.02 4.73
C LYS A 130 -1.42 12.66 4.46
N ILE A 131 -1.69 12.03 3.32
CA ILE A 131 -3.04 11.55 2.98
C ILE A 131 -3.48 10.45 3.96
N ALA A 132 -2.62 9.48 4.27
CA ALA A 132 -2.93 8.43 5.25
C ALA A 132 -3.25 9.01 6.64
N LEU A 133 -2.54 10.04 7.08
CA LEU A 133 -2.81 10.75 8.34
C LEU A 133 -4.13 11.54 8.31
N GLN A 134 -4.51 12.11 7.17
CA GLN A 134 -5.82 12.76 7.02
C GLN A 134 -6.97 11.74 7.13
N ILE A 135 -6.80 10.55 6.54
CA ILE A 135 -7.76 9.44 6.71
C ILE A 135 -7.75 8.95 8.17
N ALA A 136 -6.57 8.82 8.79
CA ALA A 136 -6.44 8.44 10.20
C ALA A 136 -7.17 9.42 11.13
N ARG A 137 -7.06 10.73 10.87
CA ARG A 137 -7.79 11.78 11.61
C ARG A 137 -9.29 11.53 11.57
N ILE A 138 -9.85 11.22 10.39
CA ILE A 138 -11.27 10.88 10.25
C ILE A 138 -11.62 9.66 11.09
N ILE A 139 -10.86 8.57 10.94
CA ILE A 139 -11.09 7.31 11.65
C ILE A 139 -11.10 7.51 13.16
N ILE A 140 -10.12 8.27 13.68
CA ILE A 140 -9.96 8.51 15.11
C ILE A 140 -11.07 9.42 15.64
N LEU A 141 -11.40 10.51 14.94
CA LEU A 141 -12.42 11.46 15.39
C LEU A 141 -13.85 10.91 15.30
N GLN A 142 -14.11 9.97 14.39
CA GLN A 142 -15.39 9.25 14.31
C GLN A 142 -15.54 8.15 15.36
N ASP A 143 -14.47 7.82 16.09
CA ASP A 143 -14.55 6.81 17.12
C ASP A 143 -15.19 7.38 18.38
N SER A 144 -16.21 6.69 18.93
CA SER A 144 -17.05 7.19 20.04
C SER A 144 -16.27 7.57 21.31
N ARG A 145 -15.03 7.11 21.45
CA ARG A 145 -14.12 7.45 22.57
C ARG A 145 -13.47 8.83 22.42
N TYR A 146 -13.53 9.41 21.22
CA TYR A 146 -12.93 10.69 20.85
C TYR A 146 -13.95 11.66 20.24
N THR A 147 -15.20 11.23 20.06
CA THR A 147 -16.25 12.05 19.47
C THR A 147 -16.54 13.26 20.33
N ASN A 148 -16.28 14.43 19.76
CA ASN A 148 -16.95 15.67 20.09
C ASN A 148 -17.89 15.95 18.90
N GLU A 149 -19.21 15.99 19.10
CA GLU A 149 -20.20 16.02 18.01
C GLU A 149 -19.96 17.14 16.97
N SER A 150 -19.34 18.24 17.40
CA SER A 150 -18.96 19.37 16.54
C SER A 150 -17.78 19.08 15.59
N ALA A 151 -16.86 18.18 15.96
CA ALA A 151 -15.67 17.87 15.16
C ALA A 151 -15.97 16.93 13.98
N VAL A 152 -16.98 16.06 14.11
CA VAL A 152 -17.37 15.09 13.08
C VAL A 152 -18.15 15.76 11.94
N LYS A 153 -18.96 16.79 12.23
CA LYS A 153 -19.75 17.54 11.24
C LYS A 153 -18.91 18.30 10.21
N ASN A 154 -17.65 18.62 10.51
CA ASN A 154 -16.75 19.40 9.65
C ASN A 154 -15.77 18.54 8.81
N LEU A 155 -15.91 17.20 8.82
CA LEU A 155 -15.06 16.31 8.02
C LEU A 155 -15.64 16.14 6.61
N ASN A 156 -15.20 16.98 5.67
CA ASN A 156 -15.53 16.83 4.25
C ASN A 156 -14.89 15.56 3.65
N PHE A 157 -15.65 14.46 3.67
CA PHE A 157 -15.25 13.12 3.20
C PHE A 157 -14.89 13.04 1.71
N GLY A 158 -15.42 13.95 0.88
CA GLY A 158 -15.42 13.82 -0.58
C GLY A 158 -14.04 13.87 -1.26
N TYR A 159 -13.01 14.40 -0.59
CA TYR A 159 -11.70 14.66 -1.23
C TYR A 159 -10.60 13.64 -0.90
N LEU A 160 -10.84 12.65 -0.03
CA LEU A 160 -9.79 11.76 0.50
C LEU A 160 -9.72 10.37 -0.14
N LEU A 161 -10.73 9.98 -0.92
CA LEU A 161 -10.83 8.65 -1.53
C LEU A 161 -10.37 8.72 -2.98
N TYR A 162 -9.14 8.29 -3.26
CA TYR A 162 -8.68 8.12 -4.63
C TYR A 162 -9.18 6.77 -5.17
N ALA A 163 -10.18 6.82 -6.05
CA ALA A 163 -10.86 5.63 -6.56
C ALA A 163 -9.95 4.58 -7.24
N PRO A 164 -8.90 4.95 -8.01
CA PRO A 164 -7.99 3.96 -8.59
C PRO A 164 -7.29 3.07 -7.55
N ASN A 165 -6.82 3.66 -6.46
CA ASN A 165 -6.20 2.92 -5.35
C ASN A 165 -7.16 1.95 -4.65
N LEU A 166 -8.43 2.36 -4.49
CA LEU A 166 -9.47 1.50 -3.94
C LEU A 166 -9.78 0.34 -4.87
N PHE A 167 -9.76 0.61 -6.18
CA PHE A 167 -9.98 -0.39 -7.21
C PHE A 167 -8.86 -1.44 -7.23
N GLU A 168 -7.59 -1.04 -7.14
CA GLU A 168 -6.46 -1.97 -7.01
C GLU A 168 -6.62 -2.90 -5.80
N LEU A 169 -7.00 -2.39 -4.62
CA LEU A 169 -7.22 -3.24 -3.45
C LEU A 169 -8.38 -4.23 -3.63
N TYR A 170 -9.45 -3.80 -4.30
CA TYR A 170 -10.58 -4.67 -4.60
C TYR A 170 -10.15 -5.81 -5.53
N VAL A 171 -9.40 -5.48 -6.59
CA VAL A 171 -8.83 -6.43 -7.54
C VAL A 171 -7.84 -7.38 -6.85
N GLU A 172 -6.96 -6.88 -5.98
CA GLU A 172 -6.02 -7.69 -5.19
C GLU A 172 -6.77 -8.81 -4.43
N ARG A 173 -7.88 -8.47 -3.76
CA ARG A 173 -8.69 -9.45 -3.02
C ARG A 173 -9.32 -10.49 -3.93
N LEU A 174 -9.79 -10.10 -5.11
CA LEU A 174 -10.33 -11.05 -6.08
C LEU A 174 -9.25 -12.01 -6.59
N ILE A 175 -8.06 -11.50 -6.93
CA ILE A 175 -6.93 -12.32 -7.37
C ILE A 175 -6.53 -13.30 -6.27
N ARG A 176 -6.34 -12.83 -5.02
CA ARG A 176 -5.98 -13.69 -3.87
C ARG A 176 -7.02 -14.79 -3.63
N SER A 177 -8.31 -14.49 -3.81
CA SER A 177 -9.37 -15.49 -3.72
C SER A 177 -9.18 -16.61 -4.76
N VAL A 178 -8.81 -16.26 -6.00
CA VAL A 178 -8.55 -17.25 -7.06
C VAL A 178 -7.29 -18.06 -6.76
N LEU A 179 -6.20 -17.40 -6.37
CA LEU A 179 -4.94 -18.09 -6.07
C LEU A 179 -5.09 -19.07 -4.88
N GLY A 180 -5.95 -18.76 -3.91
CA GLY A 180 -6.26 -19.65 -2.81
C GLY A 180 -6.82 -21.02 -3.25
N GLU A 181 -7.52 -21.08 -4.39
CA GLU A 181 -8.04 -22.34 -4.95
C GLU A 181 -6.93 -23.24 -5.52
N PHE A 182 -5.74 -22.70 -5.78
CA PHE A 182 -4.59 -23.45 -6.29
C PHE A 182 -3.70 -24.02 -5.19
N GLY A 183 -4.09 -23.90 -3.92
CA GLY A 183 -3.41 -24.58 -2.81
C GLY A 183 -1.95 -24.15 -2.57
N GLY A 184 -1.62 -22.88 -2.84
CA GLY A 184 -0.27 -22.33 -2.61
C GLY A 184 0.68 -22.43 -3.80
N LYS A 185 0.27 -23.04 -4.92
CA LYS A 185 1.08 -23.16 -6.16
C LYS A 185 1.45 -21.84 -6.81
N PHE A 186 0.70 -20.79 -6.48
CA PHE A 186 0.92 -19.45 -6.98
C PHE A 186 0.97 -18.45 -5.85
N SER A 187 1.86 -17.47 -5.97
CA SER A 187 1.94 -16.33 -5.07
C SER A 187 1.64 -15.03 -5.80
N LEU A 188 1.03 -14.07 -5.09
CA LEU A 188 0.77 -12.72 -5.58
C LEU A 188 1.72 -11.74 -4.93
N GLU A 189 2.55 -11.09 -5.73
CA GLU A 189 3.30 -9.90 -5.33
C GLU A 189 2.53 -8.65 -5.78
N THR A 190 2.30 -7.72 -4.84
CA THR A 190 1.67 -6.43 -5.10
C THR A 190 2.74 -5.36 -5.26
N GLN A 191 2.53 -4.40 -6.17
CA GLN A 191 3.47 -3.31 -6.44
C GLN A 191 4.86 -3.86 -6.82
N TYR A 192 4.87 -4.90 -7.67
CA TYR A 192 6.07 -5.62 -8.08
C TYR A 192 7.04 -4.66 -8.78
N LYS A 193 8.26 -4.55 -8.27
CA LYS A 193 9.31 -3.74 -8.88
C LYS A 193 10.17 -4.63 -9.76
N ILE A 194 10.21 -4.34 -11.06
CA ILE A 194 11.07 -5.07 -11.98
C ILE A 194 12.55 -4.77 -11.63
N PRO A 195 13.39 -5.79 -11.38
CA PRO A 195 14.78 -5.59 -11.00
C PRO A 195 15.53 -4.72 -12.02
N GLY A 196 16.30 -3.74 -11.54
CA GLY A 196 17.12 -2.88 -12.40
C GLY A 196 16.36 -1.77 -13.14
N LEU A 197 15.03 -1.73 -13.06
CA LEU A 197 14.19 -0.75 -13.77
C LEU A 197 13.28 0.03 -12.81
N ASP A 198 12.84 1.21 -13.24
CA ASP A 198 11.80 1.99 -12.57
C ASP A 198 10.41 1.68 -13.12
N LEU A 199 10.17 0.39 -13.39
CA LEU A 199 8.89 -0.14 -13.87
C LEU A 199 8.22 -0.92 -12.75
N ARG A 200 6.96 -0.58 -12.48
CA ARG A 200 6.19 -1.14 -11.38
C ARG A 200 4.76 -1.45 -11.81
N PRO A 201 4.49 -2.66 -12.32
CA PRO A 201 3.13 -3.15 -12.43
C PRO A 201 2.46 -3.28 -11.04
N ASP A 202 1.13 -3.18 -11.03
CA ASP A 202 0.34 -3.30 -9.79
C ASP A 202 0.47 -4.69 -9.17
N PHE A 203 0.56 -5.74 -9.99
CA PHE A 203 0.65 -7.12 -9.53
C PHE A 203 1.56 -8.00 -10.39
N ALA A 204 2.18 -8.99 -9.76
CA ALA A 204 2.83 -10.10 -10.43
C ALA A 204 2.40 -11.43 -9.79
N ILE A 205 2.04 -12.40 -10.62
CA ILE A 205 1.76 -13.78 -10.18
C ILE A 205 3.01 -14.61 -10.44
N LYS A 206 3.47 -15.33 -9.42
CA LYS A 206 4.64 -16.20 -9.48
C LYS A 206 4.27 -17.65 -9.22
N ASP A 207 5.07 -18.58 -9.73
CA ASP A 207 5.04 -19.99 -9.32
C ASP A 207 5.74 -20.21 -7.96
N GLU A 208 5.87 -21.47 -7.57
CA GLU A 208 6.52 -21.90 -6.32
C GLU A 208 8.03 -21.59 -6.34
N GLU A 209 8.66 -21.61 -7.52
CA GLU A 209 10.08 -21.28 -7.71
C GLU A 209 10.36 -19.77 -7.79
N GLY A 210 9.32 -18.94 -7.77
CA GLY A 210 9.43 -17.47 -7.81
C GLY A 210 9.58 -16.87 -9.21
N LYS A 211 9.40 -17.66 -10.29
CA LYS A 211 9.37 -17.17 -11.66
C LYS A 211 8.05 -16.48 -11.98
N ILE A 212 8.13 -15.34 -12.68
CA ILE A 212 6.97 -14.53 -13.05
C ILE A 212 6.14 -15.24 -14.14
N LEU A 213 4.90 -15.58 -13.82
CA LEU A 213 3.97 -16.23 -14.75
C LEU A 213 3.12 -15.23 -15.51
N ALA A 214 2.66 -14.20 -14.82
CA ALA A 214 1.85 -13.14 -15.38
C ALA A 214 2.11 -11.82 -14.66
N VAL A 215 2.07 -10.73 -15.42
CA VAL A 215 2.07 -9.37 -14.90
C VAL A 215 0.67 -8.78 -15.08
N LEU A 216 0.17 -8.08 -14.07
CA LEU A 216 -1.17 -7.51 -14.09
C LEU A 216 -1.15 -6.06 -13.65
N ASP A 217 -2.07 -5.29 -14.23
CA ASP A 217 -2.21 -3.87 -13.96
C ASP A 217 -3.71 -3.49 -13.99
N ALA A 218 -4.16 -2.72 -13.00
CA ALA A 218 -5.56 -2.42 -12.76
C ALA A 218 -5.86 -0.94 -13.03
N LYS A 219 -6.80 -0.68 -13.94
CA LYS A 219 -7.21 0.67 -14.31
C LYS A 219 -8.68 0.92 -13.91
N TYR A 220 -8.90 1.86 -12.99
CA TYR A 220 -10.26 2.32 -12.65
C TYR A 220 -10.84 3.22 -13.76
N ARG A 221 -11.18 2.59 -14.89
CA ARG A 221 -11.73 3.20 -16.10
C ARG A 221 -12.66 2.23 -16.81
N HIS A 222 -13.44 2.76 -17.74
CA HIS A 222 -14.18 1.95 -18.70
C HIS A 222 -13.34 1.77 -19.96
N PHE A 223 -13.04 0.51 -20.30
CA PHE A 223 -12.46 0.16 -21.59
C PHE A 223 -13.57 -0.06 -22.62
N TYR A 224 -13.49 0.64 -23.74
CA TYR A 224 -14.49 0.56 -24.81
C TYR A 224 -13.81 0.25 -26.15
N ASN A 225 -13.91 -1.01 -26.62
CA ASN A 225 -13.17 -1.49 -27.79
C ASN A 225 -13.49 -0.75 -29.10
N ALA A 226 -14.73 -0.27 -29.25
CA ALA A 226 -15.12 0.47 -30.46
C ALA A 226 -14.49 1.87 -30.50
N TYR A 227 -13.92 2.35 -29.40
CA TYR A 227 -13.21 3.61 -29.33
C TYR A 227 -12.00 3.49 -28.38
N ILE A 228 -10.90 2.94 -28.90
CA ILE A 228 -9.64 2.89 -28.16
C ILE A 228 -9.03 4.29 -28.15
N GLY A 229 -9.08 4.95 -27.00
CA GLY A 229 -8.48 6.27 -26.83
C GLY A 229 -6.97 6.21 -26.63
N GLU A 230 -6.31 7.38 -26.69
CA GLU A 230 -4.86 7.49 -26.50
C GLU A 230 -4.40 6.88 -25.15
N THR A 231 -5.20 7.04 -24.08
CA THR A 231 -4.85 6.45 -22.78
C THR A 231 -4.90 4.92 -22.80
N ASP A 232 -5.86 4.33 -23.51
CA ASP A 232 -5.99 2.87 -23.58
C ASP A 232 -4.85 2.27 -24.40
N CYS A 233 -4.42 2.95 -25.48
CA CYS A 233 -3.19 2.60 -26.19
C CYS A 233 -1.96 2.66 -25.29
N LYS A 234 -1.83 3.73 -24.47
CA LYS A 234 -0.72 3.85 -23.50
C LYS A 234 -0.74 2.71 -22.48
N ASN A 235 -1.90 2.33 -21.97
CA ASN A 235 -2.03 1.20 -21.03
C ASN A 235 -1.63 -0.13 -21.69
N LEU A 236 -2.01 -0.35 -22.95
CA LEU A 236 -1.64 -1.55 -23.72
C LEU A 236 -0.13 -1.63 -23.99
N LEU A 237 0.50 -0.50 -24.33
CA LEU A 237 1.96 -0.42 -24.48
C LEU A 237 2.68 -0.63 -23.15
N GLN A 238 2.17 -0.04 -22.08
CA GLN A 238 2.72 -0.16 -20.73
C GLN A 238 2.73 -1.62 -20.25
N ILE A 239 1.60 -2.34 -20.36
CA ILE A 239 1.56 -3.74 -19.95
C ILE A 239 2.45 -4.61 -20.83
N LYS A 240 2.55 -4.31 -22.14
CA LYS A 240 3.47 -5.03 -23.04
C LYS A 240 4.91 -4.89 -22.56
N GLN A 241 5.34 -3.67 -22.25
CA GLN A 241 6.67 -3.41 -21.70
C GLN A 241 6.88 -4.14 -20.38
N TYR A 242 5.91 -4.12 -19.46
CA TYR A 242 6.03 -4.85 -18.20
C TYR A 242 6.20 -6.35 -18.38
N VAL A 243 5.51 -6.96 -19.35
CA VAL A 243 5.61 -8.39 -19.65
C VAL A 243 7.00 -8.75 -20.16
N GLU A 244 7.49 -7.97 -21.14
CA GLU A 244 8.83 -8.15 -21.73
C GLU A 244 9.93 -8.03 -20.66
N GLU A 245 9.93 -6.94 -19.90
CA GLU A 245 10.96 -6.65 -18.91
C GLU A 245 10.90 -7.57 -17.69
N ALA A 246 9.74 -8.11 -17.35
CA ALA A 246 9.59 -9.09 -16.27
C ALA A 246 9.99 -10.52 -16.71
N GLY A 247 10.29 -10.76 -17.99
CA GLY A 247 10.55 -12.09 -18.53
C GLY A 247 9.31 -13.01 -18.48
N SER A 248 8.12 -12.43 -18.55
CA SER A 248 6.85 -13.15 -18.58
C SER A 248 6.33 -13.24 -20.02
N ASN A 249 5.45 -14.21 -20.29
CA ASN A 249 4.76 -14.32 -21.58
C ASN A 249 3.28 -13.88 -21.49
N THR A 250 2.84 -13.41 -20.32
CA THR A 250 1.42 -13.08 -20.06
C THR A 250 1.25 -11.74 -19.36
N GLY A 251 0.49 -10.84 -19.99
CA GLY A 251 0.04 -9.58 -19.41
C GLY A 251 -1.47 -9.56 -19.21
N ILE A 252 -1.97 -8.97 -18.13
CA ILE A 252 -3.40 -8.86 -17.85
C ILE A 252 -3.74 -7.43 -17.44
N LEU A 253 -4.53 -6.73 -18.26
CA LEU A 253 -5.13 -5.46 -17.90
C LEU A 253 -6.51 -5.69 -17.28
N ILE A 254 -6.75 -5.08 -16.12
CA ILE A 254 -8.01 -5.23 -15.38
C ILE A 254 -8.69 -3.87 -15.33
N TYR A 255 -9.80 -3.72 -16.05
CA TYR A 255 -10.58 -2.49 -16.06
C TYR A 255 -11.77 -2.57 -15.10
N ALA A 256 -12.23 -1.42 -14.60
CA ALA A 256 -13.45 -1.37 -13.81
C ALA A 256 -14.64 -1.89 -14.62
N LYS A 257 -14.75 -1.44 -15.87
CA LYS A 257 -15.74 -1.91 -16.85
C LYS A 257 -15.08 -2.18 -18.18
N SER A 258 -15.53 -3.20 -18.90
CA SER A 258 -15.14 -3.40 -20.29
C SER A 258 -16.33 -3.89 -21.10
N ASN A 259 -16.47 -3.42 -22.33
CA ASN A 259 -17.40 -4.02 -23.31
C ASN A 259 -16.79 -5.23 -24.03
N ILE A 260 -15.51 -5.54 -23.79
CA ILE A 260 -14.89 -6.78 -24.25
C ILE A 260 -15.24 -7.89 -23.27
N PHE A 261 -16.11 -8.80 -23.70
CA PHE A 261 -16.18 -10.13 -23.11
C PHE A 261 -15.04 -10.96 -23.70
N ASN A 262 -13.97 -11.14 -22.94
CA ASN A 262 -12.94 -12.11 -23.28
C ASN A 262 -13.50 -13.52 -23.04
N GLU A 263 -14.37 -13.98 -23.94
CA GLU A 263 -14.57 -15.41 -24.07
C GLU A 263 -13.20 -16.05 -24.34
N PRO A 264 -12.91 -17.23 -23.76
CA PRO A 264 -11.60 -17.86 -23.91
C PRO A 264 -11.30 -18.27 -25.35
N LYS A 265 -12.30 -18.18 -26.24
CA LYS A 265 -12.21 -18.44 -27.68
C LYS A 265 -11.74 -17.22 -28.49
N ASN A 266 -11.83 -16.00 -27.93
CA ASN A 266 -11.53 -14.73 -28.61
C ASN A 266 -10.26 -14.05 -28.10
N ILE A 267 -9.41 -14.78 -27.37
CA ILE A 267 -8.10 -14.29 -26.94
C ILE A 267 -7.28 -14.02 -28.21
N ARG A 268 -7.21 -12.76 -28.64
CA ARG A 268 -6.37 -12.36 -29.78
C ARG A 268 -4.92 -12.67 -29.44
N HIS A 269 -4.41 -13.71 -30.07
CA HIS A 269 -3.04 -14.17 -29.95
C HIS A 269 -2.13 -13.24 -30.74
N SER A 270 -1.32 -12.41 -30.09
CA SER A 270 0.00 -12.08 -30.63
C SER A 270 0.95 -13.24 -30.34
N SER A 271 1.77 -13.59 -31.32
CA SER A 271 2.67 -14.75 -31.30
C SER A 271 3.81 -14.65 -30.28
N GLU A 272 4.14 -13.46 -29.78
CA GLU A 272 5.28 -13.23 -28.89
C GLU A 272 4.88 -13.08 -27.41
N ASN A 273 3.83 -12.31 -27.11
CA ASN A 273 3.32 -12.06 -25.75
C ASN A 273 1.78 -12.10 -25.73
N LYS A 274 1.15 -12.70 -24.70
CA LYS A 274 -0.32 -12.77 -24.60
C LYS A 274 -0.85 -11.69 -23.66
N ILE A 275 -1.59 -10.72 -24.18
CA ILE A 275 -2.24 -9.67 -23.38
C ILE A 275 -3.73 -9.98 -23.25
N PHE A 276 -4.22 -10.06 -22.01
CA PHE A 276 -5.62 -10.26 -21.66
C PHE A 276 -6.23 -8.97 -21.10
N ILE A 277 -7.51 -8.77 -21.37
CA ILE A 277 -8.30 -7.65 -20.82
C ILE A 277 -9.46 -8.22 -20.01
N LEU A 278 -9.48 -7.97 -18.71
CA LEU A 278 -10.55 -8.42 -17.82
C LEU A 278 -11.33 -7.22 -17.29
N SER A 279 -12.56 -7.47 -16.82
CA SER A 279 -13.33 -6.48 -16.09
C SER A 279 -14.03 -7.08 -14.89
N VAL A 280 -14.31 -6.25 -13.89
CA VAL A 280 -14.94 -6.67 -12.62
C VAL A 280 -16.36 -6.12 -12.41
N LEU A 281 -16.80 -5.20 -13.27
CA LEU A 281 -18.17 -4.71 -13.34
C LEU A 281 -18.72 -4.91 -14.75
N THR A 282 -19.99 -5.31 -14.81
CA THR A 282 -20.79 -5.28 -16.04
C THR A 282 -21.13 -3.84 -16.44
N ASN A 283 -21.59 -3.64 -17.68
CA ASN A 283 -22.01 -2.33 -18.18
C ASN A 283 -23.10 -1.70 -17.28
N ASP A 284 -24.00 -2.52 -16.72
CA ASP A 284 -25.08 -2.12 -15.79
C ASP A 284 -24.60 -1.85 -14.35
N ASN A 285 -23.28 -1.75 -14.12
CA ASN A 285 -22.65 -1.58 -12.80
C ASN A 285 -22.85 -2.75 -11.82
N LYS A 286 -23.41 -3.88 -12.25
CA LYS A 286 -23.47 -5.08 -11.40
C LYS A 286 -22.08 -5.72 -11.35
N THR A 287 -21.69 -6.21 -10.17
CA THR A 287 -20.41 -6.90 -9.99
C THR A 287 -20.36 -8.17 -10.83
N SER A 288 -19.32 -8.31 -11.66
CA SER A 288 -19.00 -9.54 -12.40
C SER A 288 -17.84 -10.30 -11.74
N ALA A 289 -17.74 -10.21 -10.41
CA ALA A 289 -16.64 -10.79 -9.65
C ALA A 289 -16.44 -12.28 -9.92
N ASP A 290 -17.52 -13.05 -10.04
CA ASP A 290 -17.45 -14.49 -10.30
C ASP A 290 -16.99 -14.80 -11.73
N GLU A 291 -17.39 -14.00 -12.71
CA GLU A 291 -16.88 -14.11 -14.08
C GLU A 291 -15.39 -13.76 -14.15
N PHE A 292 -14.99 -12.65 -13.51
CA PHE A 292 -13.59 -12.26 -13.39
C PHE A 292 -12.76 -13.42 -12.81
N LYS A 293 -13.21 -14.00 -11.69
CA LYS A 293 -12.54 -15.13 -11.05
C LYS A 293 -12.44 -16.35 -11.97
N LYS A 294 -13.54 -16.70 -12.66
CA LYS A 294 -13.60 -17.80 -13.62
C LYS A 294 -12.60 -17.61 -14.77
N TYR A 295 -12.52 -16.42 -15.34
CA TYR A 295 -11.59 -16.14 -16.44
C TYR A 295 -10.14 -16.13 -15.97
N LEU A 296 -9.84 -15.48 -14.84
CA LEU A 296 -8.50 -15.48 -14.28
C LEU A 296 -8.02 -16.91 -13.99
N LYS A 297 -8.88 -17.74 -13.38
CA LYS A 297 -8.60 -19.16 -13.13
C LYS A 297 -8.24 -19.90 -14.41
N LYS A 298 -9.03 -19.74 -15.47
CA LYS A 298 -8.78 -20.39 -16.76
C LYS A 298 -7.47 -19.94 -17.41
N ILE A 299 -7.11 -18.66 -17.31
CA ILE A 299 -5.82 -18.15 -17.81
C ILE A 299 -4.67 -18.85 -17.06
N LEU A 300 -4.75 -18.95 -15.74
CA LEU A 300 -3.73 -19.60 -14.91
C LEU A 300 -3.60 -21.11 -15.19
N GLU A 301 -4.72 -21.81 -15.38
CA GLU A 301 -4.73 -23.22 -15.80
C GLU A 301 -4.03 -23.41 -17.16
N THR A 302 -4.30 -22.53 -18.12
CA THR A 302 -3.69 -22.58 -19.46
C THR A 302 -2.17 -22.32 -19.42
N ILE A 303 -1.71 -21.46 -18.51
CA ILE A 303 -0.27 -21.21 -18.32
C ILE A 303 0.42 -22.45 -17.76
N LYS A 304 -0.27 -23.20 -16.87
CA LYS A 304 0.26 -24.41 -16.25
C LYS A 304 0.42 -25.56 -17.23
N GLU A 305 -0.56 -25.80 -18.11
CA GLU A 305 -0.54 -26.93 -19.08
C GLU A 305 0.56 -26.83 -20.14
N LYS A 306 1.17 -25.65 -20.33
CA LYS A 306 2.24 -25.42 -21.31
C LYS A 306 3.65 -25.55 -20.73
N ARG A 307 3.78 -25.99 -19.48
CA ARG A 307 5.04 -26.39 -18.85
C ARG A 307 5.14 -27.90 -18.79
#